data_AF-A0A6C0HC89-F1
#
_entry.id   AF-A0A6C0HC89-F1
#
_cell.length_a   1.000
_cell.length_b   1.000
_cell.length_c   1.000
_cell.angle_alpha   90.00
_cell.angle_beta   90.00
_cell.angle_gamma   90.00
#
_symmetry.space_group_name_H-M   'P 1'
#
loop_
_entity.id
_entity.type
_entity.pdbx_description
1 polymer ?
#
loop_
_entity_poly.entity_id
_entity_poly.type
_entity_poly.pdbx_seq_one_letter_code
_entity_poly.pdbx_strand_id
1 'polypeptide(L)'
;MCDFTEEKLRLLRNANEKMNICEDQSVEKNRNLIFVYCPPKVGSTTLITSFRLCALKKYTIFHIHDELMLKVLCGIENVTVNEIIQYNNYLGKNIYVIDIYRSPIEHKISIFFEKIANYHFNNTEERVNLYPLDKVVNRFNKLFPHLSRSDYYKEIYNIPFPESFDFSRKYMRQEINGIKYIKLRLKDANEWENILNENFQISIKIVKDYETEKKLIKDLYRIFKDNYRIPSNLFEMIENCDSLKYYYSPQEREDYLNSWRIKQNHYVEPFSEKDYFIYTEISLQNQHIGEIQRDHYIDVGCMCTGCSMKRKLIVYKLSLGENINETINHVDANNEYKRAVFNSRMNKLKQLVSQNIARQNNIKKNRPRSIVKNSFANQFK
;
A
#
# COMPACT_ATOMS: atom_id res chain seq x y z
N MET A 1 11.79 23.26 -19.13
CA MET A 1 12.19 21.84 -19.25
C MET A 1 13.52 21.70 -18.53
N CYS A 2 13.72 20.67 -17.72
CA CYS A 2 15.04 20.41 -17.14
C CYS A 2 15.94 19.87 -18.24
N ASP A 3 16.93 20.65 -18.67
CA ASP A 3 17.98 20.16 -19.55
C ASP A 3 18.92 19.27 -18.75
N PHE A 4 18.71 17.96 -18.84
CA PHE A 4 19.60 16.98 -18.23
C PHE A 4 20.89 16.90 -19.04
N THR A 5 22.04 16.95 -18.37
CA THR A 5 23.33 16.67 -19.01
C THR A 5 23.39 15.23 -19.51
N GLU A 6 24.25 14.94 -20.48
CA GLU A 6 24.42 13.59 -21.03
C GLU A 6 24.82 12.57 -19.94
N GLU A 7 25.67 12.98 -19.00
CA GLU A 7 26.01 12.19 -17.83
C GLU A 7 24.79 11.91 -16.94
N LYS A 8 23.95 12.93 -16.70
CA LYS A 8 22.75 12.78 -15.89
C LYS A 8 21.73 11.85 -16.56
N LEU A 9 21.56 11.95 -17.87
CA LEU A 9 20.72 11.04 -18.66
C LEU A 9 21.18 9.58 -18.53
N ARG A 10 22.50 9.33 -18.53
CA ARG A 10 23.06 7.98 -18.30
C ARG A 10 22.70 7.44 -16.90
N LEU A 11 22.81 8.27 -15.87
CA LEU A 11 22.44 7.87 -14.50
C LEU A 11 20.94 7.58 -14.37
N LEU A 12 20.09 8.41 -15.00
CA LEU A 12 18.64 8.26 -15.00
C LEU A 12 18.18 7.02 -15.77
N ARG A 13 18.83 6.69 -16.89
CA ARG A 13 18.58 5.44 -17.62
C ARG A 13 18.92 4.22 -16.76
N ASN A 14 20.08 4.22 -16.10
CA ASN A 14 20.47 3.16 -15.17
C ASN A 14 19.47 3.03 -13.99
N ALA A 15 19.01 4.15 -13.44
CA ALA A 15 17.98 4.15 -12.40
C ALA A 15 16.67 3.52 -12.89
N ASN A 16 16.20 3.88 -14.09
CA ASN A 16 15.02 3.27 -14.70
C ASN A 16 15.18 1.75 -14.88
N GLU A 17 16.33 1.29 -15.37
CA GLU A 17 16.63 -0.14 -15.53
C GLU A 17 16.56 -0.87 -14.19
N LYS A 18 17.21 -0.34 -13.14
CA LYS A 18 17.17 -0.91 -11.78
C LYS A 18 15.77 -0.91 -11.18
N MET A 19 14.93 0.06 -11.53
CA MET A 19 13.52 0.12 -11.13
C MET A 19 12.60 -0.71 -12.04
N ASN A 20 13.13 -1.39 -13.05
CA ASN A 20 12.35 -2.12 -14.07
C ASN A 20 11.32 -1.24 -14.80
N ILE A 21 11.62 0.05 -15.00
CA ILE A 21 10.84 0.94 -15.84
C ILE A 21 11.19 0.66 -17.30
N CYS A 22 10.32 -0.09 -17.98
CA CYS A 22 10.56 -0.50 -19.36
C CYS A 22 10.37 0.67 -20.33
N GLU A 23 11.29 0.81 -21.29
CA GLU A 23 11.21 1.83 -22.35
C GLU A 23 10.19 1.46 -23.44
N ASP A 24 9.83 0.18 -23.59
CA ASP A 24 8.83 -0.26 -24.57
C ASP A 24 7.45 0.30 -24.23
N GLN A 25 7.07 1.35 -24.94
CA GLN A 25 5.79 2.03 -24.82
C GLN A 25 4.67 1.30 -25.57
N SER A 26 4.91 0.20 -26.30
CA SER A 26 3.81 -0.56 -26.91
C SER A 26 2.88 -1.15 -25.86
N VAL A 27 3.40 -1.49 -24.68
CA VAL A 27 2.62 -2.00 -23.54
C VAL A 27 2.06 -0.83 -22.71
N GLU A 28 0.73 -0.81 -22.52
CA GLU A 28 0.02 0.28 -21.80
C GLU A 28 0.60 0.56 -20.40
N LYS A 29 0.85 -0.46 -19.57
CA LYS A 29 1.41 -0.26 -18.21
C LYS A 29 2.80 0.39 -18.19
N ASN A 30 3.57 0.25 -19.26
CA ASN A 30 4.90 0.85 -19.36
C ASN A 30 4.78 2.34 -19.72
N ARG A 31 3.65 2.75 -20.31
CA ARG A 31 3.33 4.15 -20.61
C ARG A 31 2.80 4.90 -19.39
N ASN A 32 2.14 4.23 -18.46
CA ASN A 32 1.53 4.88 -17.30
C ASN A 32 2.23 4.50 -15.99
N LEU A 33 2.83 5.47 -15.32
CA LEU A 33 3.53 5.26 -14.05
C LEU A 33 2.79 5.94 -12.90
N ILE A 34 2.69 5.26 -11.76
CA ILE A 34 2.19 5.81 -10.50
C ILE A 34 3.33 5.77 -9.48
N PHE A 35 3.75 6.93 -8.99
CA PHE A 35 4.67 7.08 -7.88
C PHE A 35 3.85 7.45 -6.64
N VAL A 36 3.71 6.54 -5.68
CA VAL A 36 3.28 6.89 -4.33
C VAL A 36 4.54 7.34 -3.58
N TYR A 37 4.79 8.65 -3.59
CA TYR A 37 6.01 9.26 -3.06
C TYR A 37 5.67 10.13 -1.87
N CYS A 38 5.61 9.55 -0.68
CA CYS A 38 5.06 10.22 0.51
C CYS A 38 5.89 9.88 1.74
N PRO A 39 5.80 10.64 2.84
CA PRO A 39 6.51 10.30 4.06
C PRO A 39 6.04 8.94 4.62
N PRO A 40 6.87 8.23 5.41
CA PRO A 40 6.45 6.96 5.99
C PRO A 40 5.26 7.14 6.93
N LYS A 41 4.49 6.06 7.11
CA LYS A 41 3.38 5.97 8.09
C LYS A 41 2.21 6.93 7.87
N VAL A 42 1.92 7.22 6.62
CA VAL A 42 0.72 7.97 6.18
C VAL A 42 -0.38 7.10 5.60
N GLY A 43 -0.26 5.76 5.67
CA GLY A 43 -1.24 4.82 5.11
C GLY A 43 -0.99 4.43 3.65
N SER A 44 0.22 4.70 3.14
CA SER A 44 0.62 4.37 1.77
C SER A 44 0.60 2.88 1.44
N THR A 45 0.80 1.98 2.41
CA THR A 45 0.68 0.53 2.23
C THR A 45 -0.71 0.13 1.73
N THR A 46 -1.78 0.66 2.35
CA THR A 46 -3.17 0.44 1.91
C THR A 46 -3.34 0.87 0.46
N LEU A 47 -2.83 2.04 0.10
CA LEU A 47 -2.96 2.58 -1.24
C LEU A 47 -2.22 1.71 -2.28
N ILE A 48 -0.97 1.34 -1.99
CA ILE A 48 -0.13 0.52 -2.86
C ILE A 48 -0.73 -0.86 -3.07
N THR A 49 -1.18 -1.51 -2.00
CA THR A 49 -1.85 -2.81 -2.10
C THR A 49 -3.10 -2.71 -2.97
N SER A 50 -3.92 -1.67 -2.77
CA SER A 50 -5.14 -1.45 -3.57
C SER A 50 -4.83 -1.26 -5.06
N PHE A 51 -3.83 -0.43 -5.40
CA PHE A 51 -3.38 -0.28 -6.78
C PHE A 51 -2.81 -1.57 -7.36
N ARG A 52 -2.03 -2.33 -6.59
CA ARG A 52 -1.46 -3.59 -7.07
C ARG A 52 -2.54 -4.62 -7.40
N LEU A 53 -3.59 -4.69 -6.58
CA LEU A 53 -4.73 -5.58 -6.83
C LEU A 53 -5.52 -5.19 -8.08
N CYS A 54 -5.75 -3.88 -8.29
CA CYS A 54 -6.72 -3.39 -9.28
C CYS A 54 -6.10 -2.88 -10.58
N ALA A 55 -4.86 -2.37 -10.56
CA ALA A 55 -4.33 -1.49 -11.62
C ALA A 55 -3.06 -2.01 -12.34
N LEU A 56 -2.42 -3.10 -11.90
CA LEU A 56 -1.15 -3.60 -12.48
C LEU A 56 -1.15 -3.91 -13.99
N LYS A 57 -2.33 -4.08 -14.59
CA LYS A 57 -2.44 -4.27 -16.04
C LYS A 57 -2.26 -2.98 -16.84
N LYS A 58 -2.59 -1.84 -16.23
CA LYS A 58 -2.63 -0.52 -16.87
C LYS A 58 -1.54 0.43 -16.38
N TYR A 59 -0.99 0.17 -15.19
CA TYR A 59 -0.03 1.05 -14.53
C TYR A 59 1.14 0.26 -13.94
N THR A 60 2.34 0.85 -14.04
CA THR A 60 3.50 0.44 -13.25
C THR A 60 3.53 1.30 -11.98
N ILE A 61 3.60 0.65 -10.81
CA ILE A 61 3.36 1.30 -9.51
C ILE A 61 4.63 1.24 -8.66
N PHE A 62 5.08 2.40 -8.20
CA PHE A 62 6.24 2.58 -7.33
C PHE A 62 5.80 3.12 -5.96
N HIS A 63 6.42 2.59 -4.91
CA HIS A 63 6.27 3.11 -3.55
C HIS A 63 7.63 3.52 -3.04
N ILE A 64 7.80 4.80 -2.75
CA ILE A 64 9.08 5.37 -2.36
C ILE A 64 8.83 6.38 -1.23
N HIS A 65 9.69 6.36 -0.21
CA HIS A 65 9.64 7.34 0.87
C HIS A 65 10.73 8.41 0.73
N ASP A 66 11.91 8.06 0.23
CA ASP A 66 13.05 8.96 0.12
C ASP A 66 14.14 8.35 -0.78
N GLU A 67 15.19 9.12 -1.01
CA GLU A 67 16.40 8.71 -1.74
C GLU A 67 17.16 7.61 -1.00
N LEU A 68 17.07 7.54 0.33
CA LEU A 68 17.70 6.46 1.10
C LEU A 68 17.08 5.10 0.75
N MET A 69 15.76 5.05 0.59
CA MET A 69 15.03 3.86 0.14
C MET A 69 15.46 3.47 -1.28
N LEU A 70 15.64 4.42 -2.20
CA LEU A 70 16.17 4.15 -3.54
C LEU A 70 17.57 3.53 -3.48
N LYS A 71 18.46 4.08 -2.64
CA LYS A 71 19.81 3.56 -2.45
C LYS A 71 19.82 2.16 -1.86
N VAL A 72 19.10 1.94 -0.76
CA VAL A 72 19.11 0.67 -0.02
C VAL A 72 18.40 -0.45 -0.79
N LEU A 73 17.27 -0.18 -1.44
CA LEU A 73 16.47 -1.21 -2.10
C LEU A 73 16.87 -1.45 -3.56
N CYS A 74 17.30 -0.41 -4.28
CA CYS A 74 17.57 -0.49 -5.71
C CYS A 74 19.05 -0.27 -6.06
N GLY A 75 19.90 0.12 -5.09
CA GLY A 75 21.30 0.46 -5.36
C GLY A 75 21.44 1.68 -6.27
N ILE A 76 20.49 2.62 -6.19
CA ILE A 76 20.46 3.83 -7.00
C ILE A 76 21.05 4.99 -6.19
N GLU A 77 22.06 5.66 -6.75
CA GLU A 77 22.76 6.78 -6.12
C GLU A 77 22.86 7.95 -7.10
N ASN A 78 23.08 9.16 -6.58
CA ASN A 78 23.31 10.40 -7.35
C ASN A 78 22.12 10.84 -8.26
N VAL A 79 20.94 10.29 -8.02
CA VAL A 79 19.68 10.73 -8.61
C VAL A 79 18.60 10.81 -7.53
N THR A 80 17.74 11.82 -7.64
CA THR A 80 16.59 12.01 -6.75
C THR A 80 15.33 11.37 -7.32
N VAL A 81 14.33 11.13 -6.47
CA VAL A 81 13.03 10.61 -6.92
C VAL A 81 12.37 11.56 -7.91
N ASN A 82 12.45 12.87 -7.65
CA ASN A 82 11.90 13.90 -8.54
C ASN A 82 12.56 13.90 -9.92
N GLU A 83 13.88 13.70 -10.01
CA GLU A 83 14.56 13.61 -11.30
C GLU A 83 14.12 12.38 -12.10
N ILE A 84 13.89 11.24 -11.45
CA ILE A 84 13.36 10.03 -12.10
C ILE A 84 11.94 10.29 -12.63
N ILE A 85 11.09 10.95 -11.84
CA ILE A 85 9.73 11.35 -12.24
C ILE A 85 9.78 12.26 -13.48
N GLN A 86 10.61 13.31 -13.41
CA GLN A 86 10.76 14.28 -14.51
C GLN A 86 11.33 13.63 -15.77
N TYR A 87 12.33 12.75 -15.64
CA TYR A 87 12.93 12.01 -16.75
C TYR A 87 11.91 11.13 -17.46
N ASN A 88 11.08 10.41 -16.70
CA ASN A 88 10.06 9.55 -17.30
C ASN A 88 8.95 10.35 -18.00
N ASN A 89 8.60 11.51 -17.48
CA ASN A 89 7.72 12.46 -18.17
C ASN A 89 8.36 12.99 -19.47
N TYR A 90 9.66 13.32 -19.44
CA TYR A 90 10.42 13.72 -20.63
C TYR A 90 10.42 12.63 -21.73
N LEU A 91 10.45 11.35 -21.34
CA LEU A 91 10.29 10.22 -22.28
C LEU A 91 8.86 10.06 -22.83
N GLY A 92 7.92 10.93 -22.47
CA GLY A 92 6.53 10.91 -22.95
C GLY A 92 5.61 9.95 -22.19
N LYS A 93 6.01 9.46 -21.01
CA LYS A 93 5.14 8.61 -20.19
C LYS A 93 4.12 9.46 -19.42
N ASN A 94 2.95 8.87 -19.15
CA ASN A 94 1.92 9.46 -18.30
C ASN A 94 2.26 9.22 -16.83
N ILE A 95 2.59 10.28 -16.09
CA ILE A 95 3.04 10.18 -14.70
C ILE A 95 1.99 10.70 -13.73
N TYR A 96 1.74 9.90 -12.69
CA TYR A 96 0.98 10.28 -11.51
C TYR A 96 1.90 10.23 -10.28
N VAL A 97 1.89 11.29 -9.48
CA VAL A 97 2.58 11.35 -8.18
C VAL A 97 1.53 11.50 -7.11
N ILE A 98 1.48 10.56 -6.16
CA ILE A 98 0.49 10.54 -5.09
C ILE A 98 1.20 10.74 -3.76
N ASP A 99 0.74 11.74 -3.03
CA ASP A 99 1.15 12.07 -1.67
C ASP A 99 -0.03 11.92 -0.71
N ILE A 100 0.24 11.64 0.56
CA ILE A 100 -0.77 11.45 1.58
C ILE A 100 -0.39 12.24 2.82
N TYR A 101 -1.29 13.17 3.19
CA TYR A 101 -1.22 13.87 4.46
C TYR A 101 -1.84 13.03 5.57
N ARG A 102 -1.19 13.00 6.73
CA ARG A 102 -1.73 12.43 7.97
C ARG A 102 -1.75 13.50 9.06
N SER A 103 -2.80 13.47 9.86
CA SER A 103 -2.98 14.30 11.05
C SER A 103 -1.75 14.21 11.96
N PRO A 104 -1.25 15.35 12.48
CA PRO A 104 0.13 15.43 12.95
C PRO A 104 0.38 14.63 14.22
N ILE A 105 -0.59 14.51 15.14
CA ILE A 105 -0.41 13.72 16.37
C ILE A 105 -0.39 12.23 16.03
N GLU A 106 -1.37 11.76 15.24
CA GLU A 106 -1.46 10.37 14.81
C GLU A 106 -0.25 9.95 13.97
N HIS A 107 0.30 10.86 13.16
CA HIS A 107 1.51 10.62 12.38
C HIS A 107 2.73 10.46 13.29
N LYS A 108 2.92 11.38 14.25
CA LYS A 108 3.99 11.28 15.25
C LYS A 108 3.91 9.99 16.06
N ILE A 109 2.73 9.64 16.57
CA ILE A 109 2.49 8.38 17.28
C ILE A 109 2.87 7.20 16.40
N SER A 110 2.44 7.19 15.13
CA SER A 110 2.74 6.08 14.25
C SER A 110 4.21 5.93 13.88
N ILE A 111 4.95 7.05 13.74
CA ILE A 111 6.39 7.01 13.49
C ILE A 111 7.12 6.46 14.71
N PHE A 112 6.73 6.92 15.90
CA PHE A 112 7.30 6.44 17.16
C PHE A 112 7.07 4.93 17.34
N PHE A 113 5.83 4.46 17.19
CA PHE A 113 5.51 3.05 17.37
C PHE A 113 6.11 2.12 16.32
N GLU A 114 6.50 2.65 15.15
CA GLU A 114 7.23 1.86 14.17
C GLU A 114 8.63 1.48 14.62
N LYS A 115 9.26 2.38 15.36
CA LYS A 115 10.66 2.29 15.77
C LYS A 115 10.80 1.97 17.26
N ILE A 116 9.69 1.68 17.94
CA ILE A 116 9.61 1.61 19.39
C ILE A 116 10.54 0.55 19.98
N ALA A 117 10.50 -0.67 19.43
CA ALA A 117 11.31 -1.78 19.92
C ALA A 117 12.78 -1.61 19.56
N ASN A 118 13.10 -1.59 18.27
CA ASN A 118 14.48 -1.74 17.79
C ASN A 118 15.33 -0.47 17.91
N TYR A 119 14.70 0.70 17.88
CA TYR A 119 15.42 1.98 17.87
C TYR A 119 15.18 2.77 19.15
N HIS A 120 13.93 2.93 19.61
CA HIS A 120 13.67 3.78 20.77
C HIS A 120 14.01 3.13 22.11
N PHE A 121 13.84 1.81 22.22
CA PHE A 121 14.14 1.05 23.44
C PHE A 121 15.21 -0.02 23.27
N ASN A 122 15.66 -0.25 22.03
CA ASN A 122 16.66 -1.26 21.67
C ASN A 122 16.40 -2.62 22.33
N ASN A 123 15.20 -3.16 22.11
CA ASN A 123 14.70 -4.39 22.73
C ASN A 123 13.72 -5.11 21.80
N THR A 124 13.26 -6.31 22.18
CA THR A 124 12.25 -7.03 21.40
C THR A 124 10.85 -6.47 21.63
N GLU A 125 9.94 -6.63 20.65
CA GLU A 125 8.55 -6.14 20.77
C GLU A 125 7.83 -6.72 21.99
N GLU A 126 8.06 -8.00 22.32
CA GLU A 126 7.45 -8.68 23.46
C GLU A 126 7.87 -8.06 24.79
N ARG A 127 9.14 -7.67 24.92
CA ARG A 127 9.65 -7.03 26.15
C ARG A 127 9.17 -5.60 26.26
N VAL A 128 9.12 -4.86 25.17
CA VAL A 128 8.63 -3.47 25.17
C VAL A 128 7.15 -3.41 25.53
N ASN A 129 6.34 -4.40 25.11
CA ASN A 129 4.94 -4.49 25.52
C ASN A 129 4.72 -4.54 27.04
N LEU A 130 5.72 -4.99 27.80
CA LEU A 130 5.65 -5.07 29.26
C LEU A 130 6.13 -3.79 29.95
N TYR A 131 6.54 -2.76 29.19
CA TYR A 131 7.06 -1.53 29.79
C TYR A 131 5.94 -0.72 30.44
N PRO A 132 6.21 -0.05 31.57
CA PRO A 132 5.26 0.90 32.15
C PRO A 132 4.90 1.99 31.15
N LEU A 133 3.61 2.31 31.04
CA LEU A 133 3.11 3.31 30.09
C LEU A 133 3.82 4.66 30.26
N ASP A 134 4.07 5.11 31.49
CA ASP A 134 4.74 6.39 31.77
C ASP A 134 6.13 6.46 31.16
N LYS A 135 6.86 5.34 31.10
CA LYS A 135 8.19 5.27 30.44
C LYS A 135 8.06 5.52 28.94
N VAL A 136 7.03 4.96 28.32
CA VAL A 136 6.74 5.08 26.89
C VAL A 136 6.26 6.49 26.56
N VAL A 137 5.35 7.04 27.36
CA VAL A 137 4.84 8.41 27.25
C VAL A 137 5.95 9.44 27.43
N ASN A 138 6.80 9.28 28.44
CA ASN A 138 7.95 10.16 28.65
C ASN A 138 8.88 10.16 27.44
N ARG A 139 9.22 8.98 26.90
CA ARG A 139 10.06 8.88 25.69
C ARG A 139 9.39 9.56 24.49
N PHE A 140 8.11 9.30 24.25
CA PHE A 140 7.37 9.91 23.14
C PHE A 140 7.37 11.43 23.24
N ASN A 141 7.03 11.98 24.41
CA ASN A 141 7.00 13.42 24.66
C ASN A 141 8.36 14.09 24.45
N LYS A 142 9.45 13.45 24.90
CA LYS A 142 10.82 13.94 24.66
C LYS A 142 11.16 14.02 23.17
N LEU A 143 10.65 13.09 22.37
CA LEU A 143 10.91 13.02 20.92
C LEU A 143 9.94 13.83 20.07
N PHE A 144 8.79 14.23 20.62
CA PHE A 144 7.65 14.73 19.86
C PHE A 144 7.97 15.83 18.83
N PRO A 145 8.78 16.86 19.12
CA PRO A 145 9.15 17.89 18.14
C PRO A 145 9.95 17.37 16.93
N HIS A 146 10.62 16.23 17.09
CA HIS A 146 11.54 15.64 16.12
C HIS A 146 10.88 14.54 15.27
N LEU A 147 9.71 14.08 15.69
CA LEU A 147 8.93 13.08 14.94
C LEU A 147 8.18 13.76 13.78
N SER A 148 8.32 13.25 12.56
CA SER A 148 7.51 13.62 11.39
C SER A 148 7.41 15.12 11.09
N ARG A 149 8.47 15.68 10.49
CA ARG A 149 8.57 17.12 10.21
C ARG A 149 8.10 17.55 8.83
N SER A 150 8.02 16.63 7.85
CA SER A 150 8.01 17.02 6.44
C SER A 150 6.64 16.91 5.77
N ASP A 151 6.25 17.99 5.10
CA ASP A 151 5.19 17.99 4.10
C ASP A 151 5.81 17.94 2.70
N TYR A 152 5.84 16.75 2.10
CA TYR A 152 6.56 16.51 0.84
C TYR A 152 6.08 17.40 -0.29
N TYR A 153 4.76 17.65 -0.34
CA TYR A 153 4.17 18.50 -1.36
C TYR A 153 4.72 19.94 -1.30
N LYS A 154 4.96 20.47 -0.11
CA LYS A 154 5.46 21.83 0.12
C LYS A 154 6.99 21.91 0.06
N GLU A 155 7.67 20.88 0.55
CA GLU A 155 9.11 20.94 0.85
C GLU A 155 9.98 20.15 -0.12
N ILE A 156 9.46 19.07 -0.71
CA ILE A 156 10.26 18.08 -1.44
C ILE A 156 10.05 18.18 -2.95
N TYR A 157 8.80 18.33 -3.42
CA TYR A 157 8.49 18.25 -4.85
C TYR A 157 8.98 19.45 -5.66
N ASN A 158 9.22 20.58 -5.01
CA ASN A 158 9.63 21.84 -5.65
C ASN A 158 8.66 22.25 -6.79
N ILE A 159 7.36 22.20 -6.51
CA ILE A 159 6.28 22.61 -7.43
C ILE A 159 5.48 23.78 -6.83
N PRO A 160 4.76 24.56 -7.65
CA PRO A 160 3.90 25.63 -7.14
C PRO A 160 2.87 25.08 -6.15
N PHE A 161 2.88 25.60 -4.92
CA PHE A 161 1.96 25.19 -3.88
C PHE A 161 0.60 25.88 -4.05
N PRO A 162 -0.53 25.15 -4.18
CA PRO A 162 -1.84 25.78 -4.34
C PRO A 162 -2.24 26.59 -3.10
N GLU A 163 -3.06 27.63 -3.29
CA GLU A 163 -3.47 28.52 -2.20
C GLU A 163 -4.35 27.83 -1.15
N SER A 164 -5.18 26.88 -1.57
CA SER A 164 -6.13 26.20 -0.69
C SER A 164 -6.32 24.74 -1.07
N PHE A 165 -6.59 23.91 -0.08
CA PHE A 165 -7.04 22.54 -0.28
C PHE A 165 -8.53 22.48 -0.63
N ASP A 166 -8.92 21.60 -1.56
CA ASP A 166 -10.33 21.40 -1.92
C ASP A 166 -11.03 20.46 -0.93
N PHE A 167 -11.68 21.07 0.06
CA PHE A 167 -12.44 20.35 1.09
C PHE A 167 -13.71 19.67 0.58
N SER A 168 -14.27 20.12 -0.55
CA SER A 168 -15.46 19.51 -1.14
C SER A 168 -15.10 18.21 -1.84
N ARG A 169 -14.01 18.20 -2.61
CA ARG A 169 -13.50 16.99 -3.26
C ARG A 169 -12.73 16.09 -2.30
N LYS A 170 -12.22 16.64 -1.19
CA LYS A 170 -11.40 15.95 -0.17
C LYS A 170 -10.04 15.47 -0.68
N TYR A 171 -9.59 15.97 -1.83
CA TYR A 171 -8.24 15.78 -2.35
C TYR A 171 -7.83 16.99 -3.18
N MET A 172 -6.54 17.18 -3.33
CA MET A 172 -5.98 18.18 -4.24
C MET A 172 -5.39 17.47 -5.45
N ARG A 173 -5.60 18.06 -6.64
CA ARG A 173 -5.00 17.63 -7.89
C ARG A 173 -4.42 18.82 -8.62
N GLN A 174 -3.20 18.65 -9.12
CA GLN A 174 -2.50 19.65 -9.91
C GLN A 174 -1.77 18.97 -11.07
N GLU A 175 -1.73 19.61 -12.23
CA GLU A 175 -0.95 19.13 -13.37
C GLU A 175 0.14 20.15 -13.68
N ILE A 176 1.40 19.74 -13.57
CA ILE A 176 2.57 20.59 -13.78
C ILE A 176 3.48 19.91 -14.78
N ASN A 177 3.71 20.58 -15.91
CA ASN A 177 4.57 20.09 -16.99
C ASN A 177 4.21 18.66 -17.47
N GLY A 178 2.92 18.30 -17.49
CA GLY A 178 2.43 16.97 -17.89
C GLY A 178 2.40 15.92 -16.77
N ILE A 179 2.94 16.22 -15.59
CA ILE A 179 2.92 15.34 -14.42
C ILE A 179 1.69 15.67 -13.57
N LYS A 180 0.93 14.63 -13.20
CA LYS A 180 -0.30 14.77 -12.39
C LYS A 180 0.00 14.47 -10.92
N TYR A 181 -0.06 15.50 -10.08
CA TYR A 181 0.12 15.40 -8.64
C TYR A 181 -1.24 15.26 -7.95
N ILE A 182 -1.36 14.31 -7.03
CA ILE A 182 -2.56 14.05 -6.25
C ILE A 182 -2.16 14.01 -4.77
N LYS A 183 -2.77 14.87 -3.95
CA LYS A 183 -2.58 14.88 -2.49
C LYS A 183 -3.86 14.42 -1.81
N LEU A 184 -3.76 13.31 -1.09
CA LEU A 184 -4.83 12.71 -0.29
C LEU A 184 -4.68 13.07 1.19
N ARG A 185 -5.75 12.92 1.96
CA ARG A 185 -5.69 12.93 3.44
C ARG A 185 -6.06 11.55 3.96
N LEU A 186 -5.30 11.03 4.92
CA LEU A 186 -5.57 9.72 5.53
C LEU A 186 -6.90 9.69 6.28
N LYS A 187 -7.35 10.81 6.83
CA LYS A 187 -8.67 10.91 7.49
C LYS A 187 -9.84 10.63 6.55
N ASP A 188 -9.64 10.81 5.24
CA ASP A 188 -10.64 10.57 4.20
C ASP A 188 -10.41 9.24 3.47
N ALA A 189 -9.71 8.28 4.11
CA ALA A 189 -9.41 6.99 3.48
C ALA A 189 -10.65 6.19 3.05
N ASN A 190 -11.79 6.45 3.69
CA ASN A 190 -13.09 5.90 3.29
C ASN A 190 -13.58 6.41 1.92
N GLU A 191 -13.09 7.57 1.48
CA GLU A 191 -13.45 8.19 0.19
C GLU A 191 -12.43 7.88 -0.91
N TRP A 192 -11.28 7.30 -0.56
CA TRP A 192 -10.21 7.03 -1.53
C TRP A 192 -10.66 6.16 -2.68
N GLU A 193 -11.60 5.22 -2.48
CA GLU A 193 -12.14 4.43 -3.58
C GLU A 193 -12.73 5.32 -4.68
N ASN A 194 -13.61 6.24 -4.30
CA ASN A 194 -14.27 7.16 -5.23
C ASN A 194 -13.27 8.10 -5.89
N ILE A 195 -12.39 8.71 -5.08
CA ILE A 195 -11.38 9.65 -5.55
C ILE A 195 -10.47 8.97 -6.58
N LEU A 196 -9.96 7.78 -6.30
CA LEU A 196 -9.05 7.09 -7.20
C LEU A 196 -9.76 6.58 -8.46
N ASN A 197 -11.00 6.12 -8.35
CA ASN A 197 -11.79 5.69 -9.51
C ASN A 197 -12.00 6.84 -10.50
N GLU A 198 -12.31 8.04 -10.00
CA GLU A 198 -12.47 9.25 -10.80
C GLU A 198 -11.17 9.64 -11.52
N ASN A 199 -10.04 9.61 -10.81
CA ASN A 199 -8.75 10.06 -11.36
C ASN A 199 -8.10 9.06 -12.32
N PHE A 200 -8.31 7.75 -12.12
CA PHE A 200 -7.62 6.69 -12.88
C PHE A 200 -8.51 5.94 -13.88
N GLN A 201 -9.84 6.13 -13.83
CA GLN A 201 -10.81 5.43 -14.67
C GLN A 201 -10.65 3.89 -14.60
N ILE A 202 -10.41 3.39 -13.40
CA ILE A 202 -10.34 1.96 -13.05
C ILE A 202 -11.25 1.73 -11.84
N SER A 203 -11.90 0.56 -11.75
CA SER A 203 -12.55 0.10 -10.52
C SER A 203 -11.50 -0.35 -9.50
N ILE A 204 -10.98 0.60 -8.73
CA ILE A 204 -10.12 0.37 -7.57
C ILE A 204 -11.01 -0.03 -6.39
N LYS A 205 -10.51 -0.94 -5.56
CA LYS A 205 -11.10 -1.33 -4.27
C LYS A 205 -10.06 -1.10 -3.18
N ILE A 206 -10.45 -0.41 -2.12
CA ILE A 206 -9.54 -0.08 -1.02
C ILE A 206 -9.40 -1.27 -0.06
N VAL A 207 -8.16 -1.64 0.24
CA VAL A 207 -7.84 -2.71 1.20
C VAL A 207 -7.32 -2.14 2.52
N LYS A 208 -7.89 -2.61 3.63
CA LYS A 208 -7.39 -2.30 4.97
C LYS A 208 -6.17 -3.17 5.29
N ASP A 209 -5.03 -2.79 4.71
CA ASP A 209 -3.74 -3.48 4.90
C ASP A 209 -2.92 -2.92 6.08
N TYR A 210 -3.47 -1.92 6.79
CA TYR A 210 -2.74 -1.19 7.82
C TYR A 210 -3.44 -1.32 9.18
N GLU A 211 -3.02 -2.31 9.97
CA GLU A 211 -3.45 -2.39 11.36
C GLU A 211 -2.26 -2.77 12.25
N THR A 212 -1.78 -1.81 13.05
CA THR A 212 -0.88 -2.09 14.19
C THR A 212 -1.44 -3.19 15.09
N GLU A 213 -2.76 -3.39 15.08
CA GLU A 213 -3.48 -4.49 15.73
C GLU A 213 -3.01 -5.88 15.31
N LYS A 214 -2.30 -6.01 14.18
CA LYS A 214 -1.70 -7.27 13.70
C LYS A 214 -0.25 -7.45 14.17
N LYS A 215 0.41 -6.41 14.70
CA LYS A 215 1.78 -6.46 15.23
C LYS A 215 1.80 -6.97 16.67
N LEU A 216 2.94 -7.48 17.15
CA LEU A 216 3.06 -7.90 18.55
C LEU A 216 2.86 -6.71 19.49
N ILE A 217 3.31 -5.51 19.10
CA ILE A 217 3.21 -4.28 19.89
C ILE A 217 1.77 -3.73 20.07
N LYS A 218 0.74 -4.41 19.54
CA LYS A 218 -0.65 -3.92 19.53
C LYS A 218 -1.18 -3.53 20.90
N ASP A 219 -0.87 -4.30 21.93
CA ASP A 219 -1.46 -4.11 23.26
C ASP A 219 -0.95 -2.82 23.90
N LEU A 220 0.36 -2.58 23.83
CA LEU A 220 0.95 -1.32 24.26
C LEU A 220 0.45 -0.14 23.41
N TYR A 221 0.31 -0.32 22.10
CA TYR A 221 -0.21 0.72 21.21
C TYR A 221 -1.63 1.15 21.58
N ARG A 222 -2.52 0.19 21.85
CA ARG A 222 -3.89 0.45 22.28
C ARG A 222 -3.91 1.16 23.63
N ILE A 223 -3.21 0.63 24.63
CA ILE A 223 -3.10 1.24 25.96
C ILE A 223 -2.57 2.67 25.86
N PHE A 224 -1.55 2.89 25.04
CA PHE A 224 -1.01 4.23 24.80
C PHE A 224 -2.06 5.16 24.20
N LYS A 225 -2.74 4.79 23.13
CA LYS A 225 -3.76 5.65 22.49
C LYS A 225 -4.90 6.03 23.43
N ASP A 226 -5.33 5.09 24.27
CA ASP A 226 -6.47 5.28 25.15
C ASP A 226 -6.13 6.20 26.34
N ASN A 227 -4.88 6.16 26.79
CA ASN A 227 -4.43 6.86 28.00
C ASN A 227 -3.54 8.08 27.75
N TYR A 228 -3.00 8.24 26.54
CA TYR A 228 -2.09 9.33 26.22
C TYR A 228 -2.80 10.68 26.33
N ARG A 229 -2.15 11.59 27.04
CA ARG A 229 -2.54 12.98 27.19
C ARG A 229 -1.41 13.87 26.69
N ILE A 230 -1.73 14.80 25.80
CA ILE A 230 -0.74 15.66 25.16
C ILE A 230 -0.34 16.81 26.11
N PRO A 231 0.95 17.00 26.39
CA PRO A 231 1.45 18.16 27.12
C PRO A 231 1.05 19.49 26.48
N SER A 232 0.70 20.48 27.30
CA SER A 232 0.24 21.81 26.84
C SER A 232 1.15 22.47 25.80
N ASN A 233 2.47 22.47 26.03
CA ASN A 233 3.43 23.03 25.07
C ASN A 233 3.51 22.26 23.75
N LEU A 234 3.36 20.93 23.78
CA LEU A 234 3.33 20.12 22.56
C LEU A 234 2.00 20.30 21.80
N PHE A 235 0.90 20.53 22.52
CA PHE A 235 -0.38 20.87 21.91
C PHE A 235 -0.33 22.22 21.20
N GLU A 236 0.28 23.23 21.80
CA GLU A 236 0.47 24.56 21.18
C GLU A 236 1.25 24.45 19.85
N MET A 237 2.25 23.57 19.78
CA MET A 237 2.96 23.28 18.52
C MET A 237 2.03 22.73 17.43
N ILE A 238 1.06 21.88 17.80
CA ILE A 238 0.08 21.32 16.87
C ILE A 238 -0.95 22.38 16.44
N GLU A 239 -1.43 23.20 17.38
CA GLU A 239 -2.36 24.30 17.10
C GLU A 239 -1.77 25.28 16.08
N ASN A 240 -0.45 25.50 16.16
CA ASN A 240 0.28 26.39 15.26
C ASN A 240 0.79 25.74 13.97
N CYS A 241 0.59 24.43 13.76
CA CYS A 241 1.08 23.70 12.60
C CYS A 241 0.47 24.19 11.26
N ASP A 242 1.33 24.60 10.32
CA ASP A 242 0.92 25.11 9.00
C ASP A 242 0.20 24.06 8.16
N SER A 243 0.71 22.84 8.10
CA SER A 243 0.08 21.77 7.32
C SER A 243 -1.31 21.44 7.88
N LEU A 244 -1.49 21.48 9.20
CA LEU A 244 -2.83 21.30 9.79
C LEU A 244 -3.77 22.44 9.39
N LYS A 245 -3.31 23.69 9.46
CA LYS A 245 -4.09 24.87 9.01
C LYS A 245 -4.47 24.79 7.53
N TYR A 246 -3.61 24.20 6.70
CA TYR A 246 -3.82 24.11 5.26
C TYR A 246 -4.74 22.95 4.85
N TYR A 247 -4.49 21.74 5.36
CA TYR A 247 -5.21 20.54 4.92
C TYR A 247 -6.51 20.30 5.68
N TYR A 248 -6.86 21.09 6.69
CA TYR A 248 -8.13 21.00 7.40
C TYR A 248 -8.94 22.26 7.17
N SER A 249 -10.25 22.10 6.96
CA SER A 249 -11.16 23.23 6.98
C SER A 249 -11.19 23.84 8.39
N PRO A 250 -11.63 25.10 8.55
CA PRO A 250 -11.73 25.72 9.87
C PRO A 250 -12.51 24.87 10.88
N GLN A 251 -13.63 24.28 10.45
CA GLN A 251 -14.43 23.39 11.30
C GLN A 251 -13.71 22.08 11.62
N GLU A 252 -13.14 21.41 10.62
CA GLU A 252 -12.41 20.15 10.83
C GLU A 252 -11.23 20.35 11.79
N ARG A 253 -10.53 21.49 11.68
CA ARG A 253 -9.41 21.86 12.53
C ARG A 253 -9.87 22.06 13.96
N GLU A 254 -10.97 22.80 14.16
CA GLU A 254 -11.53 23.04 15.48
C GLU A 254 -11.97 21.74 16.16
N ASP A 255 -12.68 20.88 15.44
CA ASP A 255 -13.12 19.57 15.94
C ASP A 255 -11.92 18.69 16.37
N TYR A 256 -10.88 18.66 15.53
CA TYR A 256 -9.66 17.92 15.82
C TYR A 256 -8.92 18.48 17.03
N LEU A 257 -8.72 19.80 17.11
CA LEU A 257 -8.05 20.43 18.25
C LEU A 257 -8.85 20.22 19.54
N ASN A 258 -10.17 20.32 19.51
CA ASN A 258 -11.02 20.10 20.68
C ASN A 258 -10.96 18.66 21.20
N SER A 259 -10.86 17.66 20.32
CA SER A 259 -10.68 16.26 20.70
C SER A 259 -9.39 16.02 21.51
N TRP A 260 -8.37 16.85 21.29
CA TRP A 260 -7.09 16.80 22.00
C TRP A 260 -7.02 17.79 23.17
N ARG A 261 -7.74 18.91 23.10
CA ARG A 261 -7.83 19.93 24.17
C ARG A 261 -8.34 19.32 25.49
N ILE A 262 -9.32 18.42 25.40
CA ILE A 262 -9.84 17.67 26.57
C ILE A 262 -8.84 16.63 27.12
N LYS A 263 -7.82 16.26 26.34
CA LYS A 263 -6.76 15.30 26.69
C LYS A 263 -5.43 15.99 26.96
N GLN A 264 -5.44 17.24 27.42
CA GLN A 264 -4.20 17.94 27.75
C GLN A 264 -3.60 17.49 29.09
N ASN A 265 -2.29 17.71 29.22
CA ASN A 265 -1.52 17.50 30.44
C ASN A 265 -0.56 18.67 30.69
N HIS A 266 0.11 18.63 31.84
CA HIS A 266 1.12 19.60 32.24
C HIS A 266 2.27 19.70 31.23
N TYR A 267 2.95 20.85 31.27
CA TYR A 267 4.14 21.13 30.48
C TYR A 267 5.19 20.02 30.63
N VAL A 268 5.87 19.70 29.53
CA VAL A 268 7.06 18.86 29.55
C VAL A 268 8.16 19.47 28.70
N GLU A 269 9.40 19.36 29.15
CA GLU A 269 10.55 19.80 28.34
C GLU A 269 10.89 18.71 27.31
N PRO A 270 10.76 18.93 26.00
CA PRO A 270 11.20 17.96 25.00
C PRO A 270 12.73 17.95 24.85
N PHE A 271 13.28 17.09 24.00
CA PHE A 271 14.69 17.20 23.63
C PHE A 271 14.93 18.45 22.79
N SER A 272 16.04 19.14 23.06
CA SER A 272 16.61 20.11 22.11
C SER A 272 17.12 19.38 20.85
N GLU A 273 17.46 20.12 19.79
CA GLU A 273 18.12 19.55 18.60
C GLU A 273 19.41 18.79 18.98
N LYS A 274 20.21 19.35 19.89
CA LYS A 274 21.46 18.72 20.36
C LYS A 274 21.19 17.43 21.13
N ASP A 275 20.21 17.43 22.03
CA ASP A 275 19.84 16.23 22.79
C ASP A 275 19.27 15.15 21.88
N TYR A 276 18.48 15.55 20.87
CA TYR A 276 17.93 14.63 19.89
C TYR A 276 19.01 14.04 18.99
N PHE A 277 20.01 14.83 18.60
CA PHE A 277 21.18 14.34 17.86
C PHE A 277 21.95 13.28 18.69
N ILE A 278 22.29 13.60 19.93
CA ILE A 278 22.96 12.65 20.85
C ILE A 278 22.11 11.39 21.03
N TYR A 279 20.81 11.56 21.24
CA TYR A 279 19.87 10.44 21.35
C TYR A 279 19.88 9.55 20.11
N THR A 280 19.89 10.16 18.91
CA THR A 280 19.90 9.46 17.63
C THR A 280 21.18 8.65 17.46
N GLU A 281 22.34 9.26 17.73
CA GLU A 281 23.64 8.60 17.66
C GLU A 281 23.70 7.38 18.59
N ILE A 282 23.30 7.55 19.86
CA ILE A 282 23.28 6.45 20.84
C ILE A 282 22.31 5.35 20.39
N SER A 283 21.14 5.71 19.87
CA SER A 283 20.13 4.74 19.44
C SER A 283 20.61 3.92 18.24
N LEU A 284 21.27 4.57 17.27
CA LEU A 284 21.83 3.90 16.09
C LEU A 284 23.00 2.99 16.47
N GLN A 285 23.93 3.46 17.31
CA GLN A 285 25.09 2.66 17.74
C GLN A 285 24.68 1.41 18.53
N ASN A 286 23.60 1.50 19.29
CA ASN A 286 23.09 0.38 20.09
C ASN A 286 22.16 -0.55 19.31
N GLN A 287 21.75 -0.18 18.09
CA GLN A 287 20.82 -0.95 17.29
C GLN A 287 21.44 -2.29 16.89
N HIS A 288 21.12 -3.35 17.64
CA HIS A 288 21.58 -4.71 17.39
C HIS A 288 20.55 -5.56 16.63
N ILE A 289 19.32 -5.06 16.50
CA ILE A 289 18.24 -5.68 15.73
C ILE A 289 18.05 -4.88 14.45
N GLY A 290 18.63 -5.38 13.36
CA GLY A 290 18.40 -4.86 12.01
C GLY A 290 17.05 -5.32 11.49
N GLU A 291 16.03 -4.47 11.55
CA GLU A 291 14.73 -4.79 10.97
C GLU A 291 14.69 -4.35 9.50
N ILE A 292 14.76 -5.32 8.60
CA ILE A 292 14.36 -5.13 7.20
C ILE A 292 12.98 -5.74 7.05
N GLN A 293 11.94 -4.92 7.01
CA GLN A 293 10.57 -5.37 6.71
C GLN A 293 10.52 -5.82 5.24
N ARG A 294 10.71 -7.12 4.99
CA ARG A 294 10.71 -7.67 3.63
C ARG A 294 9.31 -8.04 3.12
N ASP A 295 8.33 -8.24 4.02
CA ASP A 295 7.05 -8.89 3.70
C ASP A 295 5.80 -8.18 4.27
N HIS A 296 5.71 -6.85 4.17
CA HIS A 296 4.57 -6.10 4.74
C HIS A 296 3.44 -5.77 3.75
N TYR A 297 3.49 -6.23 2.50
CA TYR A 297 2.41 -6.05 1.53
C TYR A 297 1.62 -7.33 1.33
N ILE A 298 0.30 -7.21 1.19
CA ILE A 298 -0.54 -8.31 0.68
C ILE A 298 -0.09 -8.79 -0.70
N ASP A 299 0.47 -7.91 -1.53
CA ASP A 299 0.95 -8.27 -2.86
C ASP A 299 2.27 -7.60 -3.22
N VAL A 300 3.23 -8.41 -3.67
CA VAL A 300 4.54 -7.98 -4.18
C VAL A 300 4.54 -7.60 -5.66
N GLY A 301 3.40 -7.75 -6.35
CA GLY A 301 3.21 -7.26 -7.72
C GLY A 301 3.64 -8.23 -8.84
N CYS A 302 3.79 -9.54 -8.54
CA CYS A 302 4.15 -10.53 -9.56
C CYS A 302 3.05 -10.68 -10.64
N MET A 303 3.42 -10.63 -11.92
CA MET A 303 2.47 -10.64 -13.05
C MET A 303 2.11 -12.02 -13.61
N CYS A 304 2.55 -13.11 -12.98
CA CYS A 304 2.23 -14.46 -13.49
C CYS A 304 0.71 -14.72 -13.46
N THR A 305 0.26 -15.68 -14.26
CA THR A 305 -1.16 -16.04 -14.37
C THR A 305 -1.76 -16.46 -13.03
N GLY A 306 -0.99 -17.18 -12.20
CA GLY A 306 -1.43 -17.60 -10.87
C GLY A 306 -1.70 -16.41 -9.93
N CYS A 307 -0.72 -15.51 -9.76
CA CYS A 307 -0.91 -14.29 -8.96
C CYS A 307 -2.05 -13.43 -9.51
N SER A 308 -2.15 -13.28 -10.83
CA SER A 308 -3.23 -12.52 -11.47
C SER A 308 -4.61 -13.12 -11.20
N MET A 309 -4.73 -14.45 -11.15
CA MET A 309 -5.99 -15.12 -10.77
C MET A 309 -6.34 -14.86 -9.31
N LYS A 310 -5.35 -14.98 -8.40
CA LYS A 310 -5.55 -14.73 -6.97
C LYS A 310 -5.99 -13.30 -6.68
N ARG A 311 -5.40 -12.30 -7.38
CA ARG A 311 -5.85 -10.90 -7.31
C ARG A 311 -7.33 -10.73 -7.68
N LYS A 312 -7.77 -11.35 -8.78
CA LYS A 312 -9.17 -11.27 -9.20
C LYS A 312 -10.12 -11.83 -8.15
N LEU A 313 -9.75 -12.94 -7.51
CA LEU A 313 -10.53 -13.53 -6.42
C LEU A 313 -10.60 -12.59 -5.21
N ILE A 314 -9.48 -11.99 -4.82
CA ILE A 314 -9.43 -11.02 -3.71
C ILE A 314 -10.30 -9.79 -4.03
N VAL A 315 -10.18 -9.21 -5.23
CA VAL A 315 -11.00 -8.07 -5.66
C VAL A 315 -12.48 -8.42 -5.67
N TYR A 316 -12.84 -9.64 -6.07
CA TYR A 316 -14.22 -10.13 -6.01
C TYR A 316 -14.72 -10.23 -4.57
N LYS A 317 -13.96 -10.83 -3.66
CA LYS A 317 -14.30 -10.90 -2.22
C LYS A 317 -14.48 -9.49 -1.61
N LEU A 318 -13.59 -8.55 -1.93
CA LEU A 318 -13.72 -7.15 -1.52
C LEU A 318 -15.01 -6.50 -2.04
N SER A 319 -15.41 -6.82 -3.27
CA SER A 319 -16.66 -6.30 -3.84
C SER A 319 -17.92 -6.83 -3.14
N LEU A 320 -17.80 -7.97 -2.45
CA LEU A 320 -18.86 -8.54 -1.59
C LEU A 320 -18.80 -8.00 -0.15
N GLY A 321 -17.85 -7.13 0.18
CA GLY A 321 -17.65 -6.61 1.53
C GLY A 321 -16.92 -7.56 2.48
N GLU A 322 -16.28 -8.61 1.97
CA GLU A 322 -15.50 -9.54 2.78
C GLU A 322 -14.17 -8.93 3.26
N ASN A 323 -13.76 -9.28 4.48
CA ASN A 323 -12.43 -8.93 5.00
C ASN A 323 -11.35 -9.83 4.40
N ILE A 324 -10.25 -9.24 3.93
CA ILE A 324 -9.12 -9.97 3.34
C ILE A 324 -7.98 -10.07 4.34
N ASN A 325 -7.64 -11.30 4.71
CA ASN A 325 -6.49 -11.62 5.56
C ASN A 325 -5.42 -12.44 4.82
N GLU A 326 -5.62 -12.70 3.53
CA GLU A 326 -4.73 -13.52 2.71
C GLU A 326 -3.67 -12.66 2.02
N THR A 327 -2.43 -13.15 1.97
CA THR A 327 -1.35 -12.57 1.16
C THR A 327 -1.19 -13.33 -0.15
N ILE A 328 -0.68 -12.66 -1.19
CA ILE A 328 -0.39 -13.23 -2.50
C ILE A 328 1.07 -13.67 -2.52
N ASN A 329 1.32 -14.87 -2.03
CA ASN A 329 2.59 -15.55 -2.23
C ASN A 329 2.64 -16.16 -3.65
N HIS A 330 3.72 -15.90 -4.40
CA HIS A 330 3.88 -16.38 -5.78
C HIS A 330 3.81 -17.91 -5.88
N VAL A 331 4.50 -18.63 -4.99
CA VAL A 331 4.59 -20.08 -5.01
C VAL A 331 3.21 -20.69 -4.78
N ASP A 332 2.51 -20.20 -3.75
CA ASP A 332 1.17 -20.68 -3.40
C ASP A 332 0.16 -20.37 -4.49
N ALA A 333 0.15 -19.13 -5.01
CA ALA A 333 -0.76 -18.72 -6.07
C ALA A 333 -0.55 -19.54 -7.36
N ASN A 334 0.70 -19.88 -7.70
CA ASN A 334 1.01 -20.70 -8.86
C ASN A 334 0.58 -22.17 -8.64
N ASN A 335 0.76 -22.70 -7.44
CA ASN A 335 0.33 -24.05 -7.08
C ASN A 335 -1.21 -24.16 -7.09
N GLU A 336 -1.92 -23.20 -6.51
CA GLU A 336 -3.38 -23.09 -6.55
C GLU A 336 -3.89 -23.05 -8.00
N TYR A 337 -3.27 -22.22 -8.85
CA TYR A 337 -3.62 -22.14 -10.26
C TYR A 337 -3.43 -23.47 -11.00
N LYS A 338 -2.27 -24.12 -10.83
CA LYS A 338 -2.00 -25.44 -11.44
C LYS A 338 -3.03 -26.48 -11.01
N ARG A 339 -3.39 -26.53 -9.71
CA ARG A 339 -4.44 -27.41 -9.19
C ARG A 339 -5.80 -27.09 -9.80
N ALA A 340 -6.17 -25.81 -9.90
CA ALA A 340 -7.43 -25.38 -10.51
C ALA A 340 -7.54 -25.79 -11.99
N VAL A 341 -6.46 -25.61 -12.76
CA VAL A 341 -6.39 -26.03 -14.17
C VAL A 341 -6.51 -27.55 -14.30
N PHE A 342 -5.79 -28.31 -13.46
CA PHE A 342 -5.88 -29.76 -13.43
C PHE A 342 -7.30 -30.25 -13.11
N ASN A 343 -7.92 -29.72 -12.06
CA ASN A 343 -9.28 -30.06 -11.65
C ASN A 343 -10.31 -29.73 -12.73
N SER A 344 -10.19 -28.57 -13.40
CA SER A 344 -11.06 -28.18 -14.51
C SER A 344 -10.97 -29.16 -15.68
N ARG A 345 -9.75 -29.58 -16.05
CA ARG A 345 -9.52 -30.60 -17.08
C ARG A 345 -10.11 -31.96 -16.69
N MET A 346 -9.92 -32.39 -15.44
CA MET A 346 -10.48 -33.64 -14.92
C MET A 346 -12.02 -33.62 -14.91
N ASN A 347 -12.63 -32.50 -14.53
CA ASN A 347 -14.09 -32.36 -14.55
C ASN A 347 -14.65 -32.40 -15.98
N LYS A 348 -13.97 -31.75 -16.93
CA LYS A 348 -14.35 -31.84 -18.36
C LYS A 348 -14.24 -33.26 -18.89
N LEU A 349 -13.19 -34.00 -18.52
CA LEU A 349 -13.04 -35.40 -18.89
C LEU A 349 -14.15 -36.28 -18.30
N LYS A 350 -14.46 -36.12 -17.00
CA LYS A 350 -15.58 -36.82 -16.35
C LYS A 350 -16.90 -36.53 -17.05
N GLN A 351 -17.15 -35.28 -17.44
CA GLN A 351 -18.35 -34.89 -18.18
C GLN A 351 -18.41 -35.59 -19.54
N LEU A 352 -17.32 -35.62 -20.32
CA LEU A 352 -17.25 -36.32 -21.61
C LEU A 352 -17.47 -37.83 -21.46
N VAL A 353 -16.87 -38.46 -20.45
CA VAL A 353 -17.08 -39.88 -20.16
C VAL A 353 -18.55 -40.15 -19.80
N SER A 354 -19.16 -39.33 -18.94
CA SER A 354 -20.57 -39.48 -18.58
C SER A 354 -21.51 -39.32 -19.77
N GLN A 355 -21.24 -38.37 -20.67
CA GLN A 355 -21.99 -38.16 -21.91
C GLN A 355 -21.85 -39.35 -22.87
N ASN A 356 -20.64 -39.92 -22.98
CA ASN A 356 -20.40 -41.11 -23.80
C ASN A 356 -21.11 -42.35 -23.26
N ILE A 357 -21.09 -42.57 -21.93
CA ILE A 357 -21.84 -43.65 -21.28
C ILE A 357 -23.35 -43.48 -21.53
N ALA A 358 -23.88 -42.26 -21.35
CA ALA A 358 -25.29 -41.97 -21.63
C ALA A 358 -25.67 -42.22 -23.10
N ARG A 359 -24.81 -41.82 -24.05
CA ARG A 359 -25.01 -42.11 -25.49
C ARG A 359 -25.01 -43.60 -25.78
N GLN A 360 -24.06 -44.37 -25.24
CA GLN A 360 -24.03 -45.82 -25.43
C GLN A 360 -25.26 -46.52 -24.85
N ASN A 361 -25.75 -46.07 -23.70
CA ASN A 361 -26.97 -46.60 -23.09
C ASN A 361 -28.23 -46.28 -23.90
N ASN A 362 -28.30 -45.11 -24.54
CA ASN A 362 -29.40 -44.77 -25.46
C ASN A 362 -29.34 -45.59 -26.76
N ILE A 363 -28.15 -45.85 -27.30
CA ILE A 363 -27.97 -46.73 -28.47
C ILE A 363 -28.41 -48.17 -28.16
N LYS A 364 -28.12 -48.68 -26.94
CA LYS A 364 -28.58 -50.01 -26.51
C LYS A 364 -30.10 -50.10 -26.33
N LYS A 365 -30.78 -49.02 -25.89
CA LYS A 365 -32.25 -48.96 -25.77
C LYS A 365 -32.96 -48.89 -27.12
N ASN A 366 -32.34 -48.30 -28.14
CA ASN A 366 -32.91 -48.15 -29.49
C ASN A 366 -32.54 -49.29 -30.46
N ARG A 367 -31.95 -50.40 -29.98
CA ARG A 367 -31.80 -51.59 -30.83
C ARG A 367 -33.19 -52.18 -31.09
N PRO A 368 -33.63 -52.33 -32.35
CA PRO A 368 -34.89 -53.00 -32.65
C PRO A 368 -34.83 -54.41 -32.09
N ARG A 369 -35.82 -54.79 -31.26
CA ARG A 369 -35.99 -56.17 -30.80
C ARG A 369 -36.11 -57.04 -32.05
N SER A 370 -35.13 -57.89 -32.31
CA SER A 370 -35.22 -58.90 -33.35
C SER A 370 -36.44 -59.76 -33.05
N ILE A 371 -37.45 -59.72 -33.92
CA ILE A 371 -38.60 -60.62 -33.88
C ILE A 371 -38.03 -62.02 -34.13
N VAL A 372 -37.90 -62.80 -33.06
CA VAL A 372 -37.57 -64.23 -33.15
C VAL A 372 -38.81 -64.91 -33.74
N LYS A 373 -38.76 -65.22 -35.04
CA LYS A 373 -39.72 -66.13 -35.67
C LYS A 373 -39.47 -67.54 -35.14
N ASN A 374 -40.24 -67.97 -34.15
CA ASN A 374 -40.37 -69.38 -33.81
C ASN A 374 -41.23 -70.05 -34.88
N SER A 375 -40.59 -70.66 -35.88
CA SER A 375 -41.25 -71.61 -36.78
C SER A 375 -41.36 -72.95 -36.06
N PHE A 376 -42.58 -73.26 -35.61
CA PHE A 376 -43.01 -74.64 -35.39
C PHE A 376 -42.94 -75.39 -36.73
N ALA A 377 -42.14 -76.45 -36.78
CA ALA A 377 -42.34 -77.55 -37.70
C ALA A 377 -41.99 -78.84 -36.96
N ASN A 378 -43.03 -79.39 -36.35
CA ASN A 378 -43.11 -80.79 -35.97
C ASN A 378 -43.14 -81.65 -37.24
N GLN A 379 -42.61 -82.88 -37.09
CA GLN A 379 -43.14 -84.16 -37.60
C GLN A 379 -42.36 -84.98 -38.66
N PHE A 380 -41.95 -86.16 -38.16
CA PHE A 380 -41.68 -87.49 -38.76
C PHE A 380 -40.41 -87.64 -39.63
N LYS A 381 -39.49 -88.57 -39.36
CA LYS A 381 -39.56 -89.94 -38.81
C LYS A 381 -38.34 -90.27 -37.95
#